data_AF-A0A4Q2XTU6-F1
#
_entry.id   AF-A0A4Q2XTU6-F1
#
_cell.length_a   1.000
_cell.length_b   1.000
_cell.length_c   1.000
_cell.angle_alpha   90.00
_cell.angle_beta   90.00
_cell.angle_gamma   90.00
#
_symmetry.space_group_name_H-M   'P 1'
#
loop_
_entity.id
_entity.type
_entity.pdbx_description
1 polymer ?
#
loop_
_entity_poly.entity_id
_entity_poly.type
_entity_poly.pdbx_seq_one_letter_code
_entity_poly.pdbx_strand_id
1 'polypeptide(L)'
;MIKILDLFRKKTPSAGFTPAARRTWVSTLSATDAIVQAGGWRDSHNPLRGLTPWYVTGLVEAAQRGAQTEFQWLLKWIRDEDAVVAALVERSLSALSALEWDVLIPEHLDAGQKALAEAQQAALKEFYTGLRSLRESIEAIGLARFTGCAFLEKVATADGPRLCPVPPWYFVRNGSRGPWAYNPTLSMGATTGIPLDPRGWV
;
A
#
# COMPACT_ATOMS: atom_id res chain seq x y z
N MET A 1 26.19 -13.97 -64.57
CA MET A 1 24.75 -14.23 -64.74
C MET A 1 24.31 -15.15 -63.60
N ILE A 2 23.65 -14.58 -62.59
CA ILE A 2 23.25 -15.20 -61.31
C ILE A 2 21.87 -15.82 -61.48
N LYS A 3 21.62 -17.09 -61.08
CA LYS A 3 20.28 -17.58 -60.71
C LYS A 3 20.35 -18.75 -59.69
N ILE A 4 19.79 -18.57 -58.49
CA ILE A 4 18.40 -18.81 -58.01
C ILE A 4 18.34 -20.19 -57.32
N LEU A 5 18.50 -20.21 -55.99
CA LEU A 5 17.92 -21.25 -55.12
C LEU A 5 17.98 -20.94 -53.60
N ASP A 6 18.12 -19.67 -53.19
CA ASP A 6 17.99 -19.27 -51.78
C ASP A 6 16.86 -18.24 -51.66
N LEU A 7 15.70 -18.64 -51.13
CA LEU A 7 14.69 -17.75 -50.49
C LEU A 7 13.47 -18.55 -50.01
N PHE A 8 13.67 -19.44 -49.05
CA PHE A 8 12.59 -19.90 -48.17
C PHE A 8 12.64 -19.13 -46.84
N ARG A 9 11.88 -18.03 -46.72
CA ARG A 9 11.28 -17.66 -45.41
C ARG A 9 10.22 -16.55 -45.51
N LYS A 10 9.08 -16.88 -44.89
CA LYS A 10 7.94 -16.04 -44.47
C LYS A 10 7.04 -15.46 -45.58
N LYS A 11 5.84 -16.03 -45.68
CA LYS A 11 4.67 -15.41 -46.31
C LYS A 11 3.57 -15.30 -45.25
N THR A 12 3.21 -14.08 -44.88
CA THR A 12 2.02 -13.77 -44.06
C THR A 12 0.78 -13.84 -44.98
N PRO A 13 -0.30 -14.48 -44.53
CA PRO A 13 -1.64 -13.87 -44.60
C PRO A 13 -2.41 -14.22 -43.30
N SER A 14 -3.47 -13.56 -42.84
CA SER A 14 -4.30 -12.42 -43.22
C SER A 14 -5.10 -12.08 -41.95
N ALA A 15 -5.56 -10.83 -41.83
CA ALA A 15 -6.26 -10.30 -40.66
C ALA A 15 -7.46 -11.16 -40.22
N GLY A 16 -7.30 -11.88 -39.11
CA GLY A 16 -8.36 -12.43 -38.29
C GLY A 16 -8.27 -11.77 -36.93
N PHE A 17 -9.40 -11.37 -36.36
CA PHE A 17 -9.51 -10.83 -35.01
C PHE A 17 -8.80 -11.75 -34.01
N THR A 18 -7.58 -11.38 -33.60
CA THR A 18 -6.89 -12.00 -32.47
C THR A 18 -7.64 -11.55 -31.23
N PRO A 19 -8.23 -12.44 -30.40
CA PRO A 19 -8.73 -12.01 -29.12
C PRO A 19 -7.53 -11.40 -28.40
N ALA A 20 -7.65 -10.11 -28.05
CA ALA A 20 -6.64 -9.40 -27.28
C ALA A 20 -6.22 -10.33 -26.15
N ALA A 21 -4.92 -10.64 -26.10
CA ALA A 21 -4.33 -11.54 -25.13
C ALA A 21 -5.00 -11.28 -23.79
N ARG A 22 -5.72 -12.29 -23.26
CA ARG A 22 -6.19 -12.26 -21.89
C ARG A 22 -4.92 -12.07 -21.07
N ARG A 23 -4.63 -10.82 -20.67
CA ARG A 23 -3.66 -10.51 -19.63
C ARG A 23 -4.19 -11.24 -18.42
N THR A 24 -3.66 -12.42 -18.19
CA THR A 24 -3.81 -13.16 -16.96
C THR A 24 -3.24 -12.25 -15.89
N TRP A 25 -4.12 -11.60 -15.11
CA TRP A 25 -3.78 -10.76 -13.96
C TRP A 25 -3.26 -11.60 -12.79
N VAL A 26 -2.33 -12.50 -13.05
CA VAL A 26 -1.76 -13.42 -12.05
C VAL A 26 -0.28 -13.58 -12.37
N SER A 27 0.57 -12.77 -11.72
CA SER A 27 1.98 -13.09 -11.40
C SER A 27 2.80 -11.92 -10.82
N THR A 28 2.19 -10.91 -10.19
CA THR A 28 2.94 -10.12 -9.20
C THR A 28 2.53 -10.65 -7.85
N LEU A 29 3.44 -11.39 -7.20
CA LEU A 29 3.46 -11.50 -5.74
C LEU A 29 3.03 -10.13 -5.21
N SER A 30 1.88 -10.06 -4.53
CA SER A 30 1.48 -8.83 -3.84
C SER A 30 2.66 -8.44 -2.93
N ALA A 31 2.86 -7.16 -2.64
CA ALA A 31 3.86 -6.76 -1.65
C ALA A 31 3.75 -7.64 -0.39
N THR A 32 2.54 -8.05 -0.02
CA THR A 32 2.22 -9.07 1.00
C THR A 32 2.98 -10.38 0.90
N ASP A 33 3.14 -10.98 -0.29
CA ASP A 33 3.86 -12.24 -0.46
C ASP A 33 5.39 -12.03 -0.43
N ALA A 34 5.87 -10.84 -0.83
CA ALA A 34 7.28 -10.47 -0.78
C ALA A 34 7.75 -10.06 0.64
N ILE A 35 6.85 -9.50 1.45
CA ILE A 35 7.04 -9.11 2.86
C ILE A 35 7.54 -10.29 3.70
N VAL A 36 7.02 -11.49 3.46
CA VAL A 36 7.36 -12.72 4.18
C VAL A 36 8.80 -13.19 3.90
N GLN A 37 9.35 -12.94 2.71
CA GLN A 37 10.68 -13.47 2.35
C GLN A 37 11.85 -12.59 2.80
N ALA A 38 11.68 -11.28 2.94
CA ALA A 38 12.78 -10.36 3.28
C ALA A 38 12.89 -10.00 4.77
N GLY A 39 11.83 -10.24 5.56
CA GLY A 39 11.69 -9.73 6.94
C GLY A 39 12.41 -10.49 8.04
N GLY A 40 12.80 -11.76 7.81
CA GLY A 40 13.17 -12.67 8.90
C GLY A 40 14.36 -12.23 9.78
N TRP A 41 15.31 -11.46 9.22
CA TRP A 41 16.43 -10.94 10.02
C TRP A 41 15.98 -9.80 10.96
N ARG A 42 14.97 -9.03 10.56
CA ARG A 42 14.49 -7.86 11.31
C ARG A 42 13.63 -8.27 12.50
N ASP A 43 12.92 -9.38 12.38
CA ASP A 43 12.19 -10.01 13.49
C ASP A 43 13.12 -10.43 14.65
N SER A 44 14.39 -10.71 14.34
CA SER A 44 15.42 -11.02 15.35
C SER A 44 16.03 -9.77 15.99
N HIS A 45 15.66 -8.56 15.54
CA HIS A 45 16.24 -7.30 15.98
C HIS A 45 15.27 -6.49 16.86
N ASN A 46 15.50 -6.50 18.18
CA ASN A 46 14.79 -5.66 19.14
C ASN A 46 15.50 -4.29 19.32
N PRO A 47 14.91 -3.18 18.84
CA PRO A 47 15.51 -1.85 18.92
C PRO A 47 15.51 -1.27 20.35
N LEU A 48 14.74 -1.83 21.28
CA LEU A 48 14.67 -1.36 22.67
C LEU A 48 15.93 -1.70 23.47
N ARG A 49 16.69 -2.74 23.06
CA ARG A 49 17.88 -3.21 23.79
C ARG A 49 19.01 -2.18 23.86
N GLY A 50 19.05 -1.22 22.94
CA GLY A 50 20.08 -0.18 22.86
C GLY A 50 19.53 1.24 22.93
N LEU A 51 18.33 1.43 23.50
CA LEU A 51 17.65 2.70 23.45
C LEU A 51 18.38 3.75 24.31
N THR A 52 18.99 4.73 23.66
CA THR A 52 19.57 5.91 24.30
C THR A 52 18.92 7.17 23.70
N PRO A 53 18.87 8.30 24.44
CA PRO A 53 18.34 9.54 23.90
C PRO A 53 19.00 9.94 22.56
N TRP A 54 20.31 9.74 22.44
CA TRP A 54 21.06 9.99 21.20
C TRP A 54 20.61 9.12 20.04
N TYR A 55 20.40 7.83 20.29
CA TYR A 55 19.93 6.90 19.27
C TYR A 55 18.52 7.27 18.78
N VAL A 56 17.61 7.60 19.70
CA VAL A 56 16.25 8.02 19.37
C VAL A 56 16.27 9.30 18.54
N THR A 57 17.05 10.31 18.93
CA THR A 57 17.21 11.54 18.13
C THR A 57 17.72 11.22 16.73
N GLY A 58 18.74 10.38 16.61
CA GLY A 58 19.27 9.96 15.30
C GLY A 58 18.24 9.27 14.41
N LEU A 59 17.38 8.41 14.98
CA LEU A 59 16.28 7.78 14.25
C LEU A 59 15.21 8.78 13.80
N VAL A 60 14.86 9.75 14.65
CA VAL A 60 13.91 10.81 14.30
C VAL A 60 14.45 11.67 13.16
N GLU A 61 15.72 12.09 13.22
CA GLU A 61 16.37 12.86 12.17
C GLU A 61 16.52 12.07 10.86
N ALA A 62 16.82 10.77 10.95
CA ALA A 62 16.84 9.87 9.79
C ALA A 62 15.45 9.76 9.15
N ALA A 63 14.39 9.61 9.95
CA ALA A 63 13.01 9.58 9.49
C ALA A 63 12.60 10.89 8.81
N GLN A 64 13.03 12.05 9.33
CA GLN A 64 12.80 13.35 8.69
C GLN A 64 13.46 13.45 7.30
N ARG A 65 14.63 12.84 7.12
CA ARG A 65 15.30 12.68 5.81
C ARG A 65 14.69 11.59 4.94
N GLY A 66 13.72 10.84 5.47
CA GLY A 66 12.94 9.83 4.77
C GLY A 66 13.43 8.39 4.92
N ALA A 67 14.44 8.15 5.75
CA ALA A 67 14.83 6.82 6.21
C ALA A 67 13.89 6.34 7.32
N GLN A 68 12.73 5.85 6.91
CA GLN A 68 11.61 5.54 7.80
C GLN A 68 11.67 4.13 8.41
N THR A 69 12.37 3.20 7.75
CA THR A 69 12.39 1.77 8.08
C THR A 69 12.64 1.50 9.58
N GLU A 70 13.69 2.08 10.16
CA GLU A 70 14.10 1.82 11.56
C GLU A 70 13.20 2.55 12.56
N PHE A 71 12.81 3.78 12.25
CA PHE A 71 11.90 4.55 13.08
C PHE A 71 10.52 3.88 13.19
N GLN A 72 9.96 3.44 12.07
CA GLN A 72 8.68 2.71 12.05
C GLN A 72 8.76 1.36 12.78
N TRP A 73 9.91 0.68 12.71
CA TRP A 73 10.15 -0.55 13.47
C TRP A 73 10.19 -0.28 14.98
N LEU A 74 10.87 0.79 15.41
CA LEU A 74 10.87 1.21 16.81
C LEU A 74 9.45 1.51 17.31
N LEU A 75 8.66 2.26 16.54
CA LEU A 75 7.28 2.57 16.91
C LEU A 75 6.42 1.32 17.07
N LYS A 76 6.59 0.31 16.20
CA LYS A 76 5.95 -1.00 16.38
C LYS A 76 6.31 -1.61 17.73
N TRP A 77 7.59 -1.70 18.07
CA TRP A 77 8.04 -2.28 19.34
C TRP A 77 7.52 -1.52 20.56
N ILE A 78 7.56 -0.18 20.53
CA ILE A 78 7.00 0.65 21.62
C ILE A 78 5.51 0.35 21.78
N ARG A 79 4.75 0.30 20.69
CA ARG A 79 3.31 0.00 20.74
C ARG A 79 3.03 -1.40 21.27
N ASP A 80 3.81 -2.40 20.86
CA ASP A 80 3.56 -3.79 21.21
C ASP A 80 4.01 -4.13 22.64
N GLU A 81 5.04 -3.45 23.17
CA GLU A 81 5.62 -3.73 24.49
C GLU A 81 5.14 -2.76 25.61
N ASP A 82 4.83 -1.50 25.29
CA ASP A 82 4.32 -0.55 26.27
C ASP A 82 2.80 -0.69 26.42
N ALA A 83 2.36 -1.21 27.56
CA ALA A 83 0.95 -1.48 27.83
C ALA A 83 0.06 -0.21 27.77
N VAL A 84 0.59 0.97 28.11
CA VAL A 84 -0.18 2.22 28.07
C VAL A 84 -0.36 2.67 26.62
N VAL A 85 0.71 2.61 25.82
CA VAL A 85 0.64 2.93 24.40
C VAL A 85 -0.28 1.95 23.67
N ALA A 86 -0.14 0.64 23.93
CA ALA A 86 -1.00 -0.40 23.39
C ALA A 86 -2.48 -0.10 23.68
N ALA A 87 -2.83 0.11 24.95
CA ALA A 87 -4.20 0.38 25.37
C ALA A 87 -4.79 1.66 24.73
N LEU A 88 -3.98 2.72 24.57
CA LEU A 88 -4.42 3.96 23.92
C LEU A 88 -4.67 3.76 22.41
N VAL A 89 -3.80 3.02 21.73
CA VAL A 89 -3.96 2.70 20.32
C VAL A 89 -5.20 1.83 20.12
N GLU A 90 -5.34 0.74 20.88
CA GLU A 90 -6.50 -0.15 20.81
C GLU A 90 -7.82 0.58 21.07
N ARG A 91 -7.87 1.43 22.11
CA ARG A 91 -9.05 2.25 22.39
C ARG A 91 -9.40 3.18 21.24
N SER A 92 -8.40 3.79 20.61
CA SER A 92 -8.61 4.71 19.50
C SER A 92 -9.10 3.99 18.25
N LEU A 93 -8.49 2.84 17.93
CA LEU A 93 -8.90 2.02 16.78
C LEU A 93 -10.28 1.40 16.99
N SER A 94 -10.61 0.96 18.22
CA SER A 94 -11.94 0.45 18.55
C SER A 94 -13.04 1.52 18.42
N ALA A 95 -12.73 2.76 18.80
CA ALA A 95 -13.65 3.88 18.60
C ALA A 95 -13.87 4.16 17.10
N LEU A 96 -12.80 4.08 16.30
CA LEU A 96 -12.85 4.26 14.85
C LEU A 96 -13.62 3.12 14.15
N SER A 97 -13.40 1.88 14.57
CA SER A 97 -14.06 0.70 14.00
C SER A 97 -15.56 0.63 14.32
N ALA A 98 -15.99 1.32 15.39
CA ALA A 98 -17.39 1.44 15.77
C ALA A 98 -18.16 2.49 14.94
N LEU A 99 -17.47 3.34 14.19
CA LEU A 99 -18.12 4.30 13.32
C LEU A 99 -18.70 3.60 12.08
N GLU A 100 -19.95 3.93 11.77
CA GLU A 100 -20.55 3.57 10.50
C GLU A 100 -20.02 4.51 9.41
N TRP A 101 -19.71 3.95 8.25
CA TRP A 101 -19.29 4.72 7.08
C TRP A 101 -20.51 5.00 6.20
N ASP A 102 -20.52 6.17 5.57
CA ASP A 102 -21.53 6.54 4.58
C ASP A 102 -20.88 7.34 3.45
N VAL A 103 -21.54 7.37 2.28
CA VAL A 103 -21.16 8.20 1.14
C VAL A 103 -22.16 9.34 1.07
N LEU A 104 -21.72 10.57 1.36
CA LEU A 104 -22.61 11.73 1.42
C LEU A 104 -22.78 12.36 0.03
N ILE A 105 -23.98 12.89 -0.23
CA ILE A 105 -24.29 13.71 -1.40
C ILE A 105 -24.24 15.19 -0.98
N PRO A 106 -23.58 16.08 -1.75
CA PRO A 106 -23.60 17.51 -1.48
C PRO A 106 -25.02 18.10 -1.49
N GLU A 107 -25.31 19.00 -0.55
CA GLU A 107 -26.67 19.55 -0.35
C GLU A 107 -27.13 20.52 -1.45
N HIS A 108 -26.20 21.23 -2.10
CA HIS A 108 -26.49 22.31 -3.06
C HIS A 108 -26.25 21.87 -4.50
N LEU A 109 -27.03 20.90 -4.97
CA LEU A 109 -26.97 20.40 -6.36
C LEU A 109 -28.24 20.76 -7.13
N ASP A 110 -28.08 21.12 -8.39
CA ASP A 110 -29.22 21.27 -9.31
C ASP A 110 -29.94 19.92 -9.51
N ALA A 111 -31.22 19.94 -9.89
CA ALA A 111 -32.03 18.72 -10.01
C ALA A 111 -31.40 17.64 -10.92
N GLY A 112 -30.78 18.05 -12.03
CA GLY A 112 -30.07 17.12 -12.93
C GLY A 112 -28.78 16.56 -12.35
N GLN A 113 -28.06 17.35 -11.54
CA GLN A 113 -26.84 16.92 -10.86
C GLN A 113 -27.15 16.00 -9.67
N LYS A 114 -28.27 16.24 -8.99
CA LYS A 114 -28.73 15.40 -7.87
C LYS A 114 -28.98 13.96 -8.31
N ALA A 115 -29.68 13.75 -9.43
CA ALA A 115 -29.92 12.40 -9.97
C ALA A 115 -28.61 11.67 -10.32
N LEU A 116 -27.63 12.39 -10.89
CA LEU A 116 -26.31 11.83 -11.16
C LEU A 116 -25.55 11.49 -9.87
N ALA A 117 -25.61 12.35 -8.85
CA ALA A 117 -24.97 12.13 -7.57
C ALA A 117 -25.56 10.94 -6.80
N GLU A 118 -26.89 10.74 -6.86
CA GLU A 118 -27.57 9.57 -6.30
C GLU A 118 -27.11 8.27 -6.98
N ALA A 119 -26.98 8.27 -8.31
CA ALA A 119 -26.43 7.13 -9.05
C ALA A 119 -24.97 6.83 -8.68
N GLN A 120 -24.13 7.87 -8.53
CA GLN A 120 -22.74 7.74 -8.09
C GLN A 120 -22.65 7.23 -6.65
N GLN A 121 -23.49 7.74 -5.74
CA GLN A 121 -23.55 7.29 -4.36
C GLN A 121 -23.90 5.80 -4.28
N ALA A 122 -24.90 5.34 -5.04
CA ALA A 122 -25.29 3.93 -5.09
C ALA A 122 -24.13 3.04 -5.56
N ALA A 123 -23.47 3.42 -6.66
CA ALA A 123 -22.33 2.68 -7.19
C ALA A 123 -21.14 2.62 -6.21
N LEU A 124 -20.83 3.73 -5.52
CA LEU A 124 -19.78 3.77 -4.51
C LEU A 124 -20.14 2.92 -3.29
N LYS A 125 -21.39 2.99 -2.81
CA LYS A 125 -21.85 2.15 -1.69
C LYS A 125 -21.75 0.66 -2.02
N GLU A 126 -22.15 0.26 -3.22
CA GLU A 126 -22.02 -1.12 -3.68
C GLU A 126 -20.55 -1.56 -3.68
N PHE A 127 -19.66 -0.74 -4.26
CA PHE A 127 -18.23 -1.01 -4.29
C PHE A 127 -17.62 -1.14 -2.88
N TYR A 128 -17.85 -0.17 -2.00
CA TYR A 128 -17.29 -0.17 -0.64
C TYR A 128 -17.88 -1.28 0.23
N THR A 129 -19.15 -1.65 0.04
CA THR A 129 -19.75 -2.82 0.71
C THR A 129 -19.12 -4.12 0.25
N GLY A 130 -18.73 -4.20 -1.03
CA GLY A 130 -18.00 -5.34 -1.60
C GLY A 130 -16.55 -5.47 -1.10
N LEU A 131 -15.95 -4.39 -0.59
CA LEU A 131 -14.59 -4.40 -0.04
C LEU A 131 -14.56 -5.00 1.36
N ARG A 132 -14.35 -6.32 1.43
CA ARG A 132 -14.23 -7.05 2.72
C ARG A 132 -13.16 -6.49 3.66
N SER A 133 -12.09 -5.89 3.11
CA SER A 133 -10.98 -5.32 3.89
C SER A 133 -11.17 -3.84 4.25
N LEU A 134 -12.35 -3.25 4.02
CA LEU A 134 -12.58 -1.82 4.28
C LEU A 134 -12.33 -1.45 5.75
N ARG A 135 -12.83 -2.25 6.71
CA ARG A 135 -12.61 -2.00 8.15
C ARG A 135 -11.13 -2.07 8.52
N GLU A 136 -10.45 -3.12 8.08
CA GLU A 136 -9.01 -3.30 8.28
C GLU A 136 -8.20 -2.12 7.69
N SER A 137 -8.62 -1.63 6.53
CA SER A 137 -8.00 -0.47 5.87
C SER A 137 -8.23 0.83 6.66
N ILE A 138 -9.43 1.04 7.19
CA ILE A 138 -9.75 2.20 8.04
C ILE A 138 -8.91 2.16 9.32
N GLU A 139 -8.76 1.00 9.96
CA GLU A 139 -7.91 0.85 11.14
C GLU A 139 -6.45 1.14 10.82
N ALA A 140 -5.94 0.64 9.69
CA ALA A 140 -4.58 0.94 9.24
C ALA A 140 -4.36 2.45 8.97
N ILE A 141 -5.34 3.13 8.36
CA ILE A 141 -5.30 4.59 8.20
C ILE A 141 -5.37 5.29 9.57
N GLY A 142 -6.20 4.80 10.49
CA GLY A 142 -6.28 5.31 11.86
C GLY A 142 -4.96 5.21 12.60
N LEU A 143 -4.24 4.10 12.40
CA LEU A 143 -2.92 3.87 12.97
C LEU A 143 -1.89 4.90 12.46
N ALA A 144 -2.07 5.44 11.24
CA ALA A 144 -1.25 6.53 10.71
C ALA A 144 -1.20 7.76 11.63
N ARG A 145 -2.17 7.93 12.53
CA ARG A 145 -2.12 8.99 13.55
C ARG A 145 -0.92 8.84 14.50
N PHE A 146 -0.51 7.60 14.77
CA PHE A 146 0.59 7.26 15.67
C PHE A 146 1.90 7.03 14.91
N THR A 147 1.84 6.43 13.72
CA THR A 147 3.02 6.12 12.90
C THR A 147 3.42 7.24 11.94
N GLY A 148 2.52 8.19 11.66
CA GLY A 148 2.72 9.29 10.71
C GLY A 148 2.45 8.94 9.25
N CYS A 149 2.32 7.66 8.92
CA CYS A 149 1.94 7.17 7.59
C CYS A 149 1.27 5.79 7.65
N ALA A 150 0.48 5.50 6.63
CA ALA A 150 -0.07 4.18 6.33
C ALA A 150 -0.03 3.98 4.81
N PHE A 151 0.03 2.72 4.39
CA PHE A 151 0.06 2.34 2.98
C PHE A 151 -0.90 1.20 2.77
N LEU A 152 -1.72 1.30 1.73
CA LEU A 152 -2.65 0.25 1.34
C LEU A 152 -2.34 -0.21 -0.08
N GLU A 153 -2.12 -1.50 -0.28
CA GLU A 153 -1.98 -2.09 -1.61
C GLU A 153 -3.37 -2.45 -2.18
N LYS A 154 -3.62 -2.07 -3.42
CA LYS A 154 -4.83 -2.45 -4.16
C LYS A 154 -4.58 -3.80 -4.82
N VAL A 155 -5.23 -4.85 -4.31
CA VAL A 155 -5.05 -6.22 -4.78
C VAL A 155 -6.36 -6.73 -5.38
N ALA A 156 -6.29 -7.27 -6.59
CA ALA A 156 -7.40 -8.03 -7.17
C ALA A 156 -7.29 -9.49 -6.70
N THR A 157 -8.26 -9.95 -5.90
CA THR A 157 -8.31 -11.34 -5.42
C THR A 157 -9.46 -12.10 -6.09
N ALA A 158 -9.45 -13.43 -5.97
CA ALA A 158 -10.54 -14.28 -6.47
C ALA A 158 -11.90 -13.93 -5.83
N ASP A 159 -11.88 -13.45 -4.59
CA ASP A 159 -13.08 -13.04 -3.83
C ASP A 159 -13.52 -11.58 -4.11
N GLY A 160 -12.81 -10.87 -5.00
CA GLY A 160 -13.04 -9.46 -5.29
C GLY A 160 -11.84 -8.57 -4.97
N PRO A 161 -11.97 -7.26 -5.20
CA PRO A 161 -10.93 -6.29 -4.86
C PRO A 161 -10.72 -6.22 -3.35
N ARG A 162 -9.48 -5.98 -2.94
CA ARG A 162 -9.10 -5.75 -1.54
C ARG A 162 -8.12 -4.58 -1.46
N LEU A 163 -8.23 -3.84 -0.38
CA LEU A 163 -7.21 -2.92 0.10
C LEU A 163 -6.45 -3.61 1.23
N CYS A 164 -5.19 -3.95 1.00
CA CYS A 164 -4.37 -4.71 1.94
C CYS A 164 -3.40 -3.74 2.63
N PRO A 165 -3.50 -3.56 3.96
CA PRO A 165 -2.54 -2.75 4.69
C PRO A 165 -1.13 -3.34 4.59
N VAL A 166 -0.16 -2.47 4.26
CA VAL A 166 1.25 -2.84 4.23
C VAL A 166 1.98 -2.09 5.33
N PRO A 167 2.81 -2.78 6.13
CA PRO A 167 3.49 -2.12 7.23
C PRO A 167 4.41 -0.97 6.78
N PRO A 168 4.39 0.19 7.48
CA PRO A 168 5.14 1.38 7.08
C PRO A 168 6.67 1.20 6.98
N TRP A 169 7.25 0.23 7.69
CA TRP A 169 8.70 -0.01 7.65
C TRP A 169 9.21 -0.54 6.30
N TYR A 170 8.34 -0.96 5.39
CA TYR A 170 8.72 -1.29 4.01
C TYR A 170 8.82 -0.07 3.10
N PHE A 171 8.52 1.13 3.59
CA PHE A 171 8.52 2.33 2.76
C PHE A 171 9.54 3.34 3.23
N VAL A 172 10.18 3.97 2.25
CA VAL A 172 11.15 5.05 2.41
C VAL A 172 10.79 6.17 1.46
N ARG A 173 11.33 7.36 1.67
CA ARG A 173 11.13 8.48 0.74
C ARG A 173 12.36 9.35 0.67
N ASN A 174 12.52 10.07 -0.44
CA ASN A 174 13.63 11.00 -0.59
C ASN A 174 13.31 12.33 0.12
N GLY A 175 13.86 12.54 1.31
CA GLY A 175 13.59 13.74 2.09
C GLY A 175 12.20 13.76 2.73
N SER A 176 11.80 14.91 3.25
CA SER A 176 10.53 15.04 3.99
C SER A 176 9.28 15.15 3.09
N ARG A 177 9.45 15.47 1.81
CA ARG A 177 8.35 15.69 0.85
C ARG A 177 8.53 14.96 -0.49
N GLY A 178 9.57 14.15 -0.63
CA GLY A 178 9.75 13.36 -1.85
C GLY A 178 8.73 12.24 -1.97
N PRO A 179 8.63 11.63 -3.17
CA PRO A 179 7.73 10.50 -3.40
C PRO A 179 8.14 9.30 -2.54
N TRP A 180 7.14 8.53 -2.12
CA TRP A 180 7.35 7.26 -1.44
C TRP A 180 7.88 6.19 -2.39
N ALA A 181 8.71 5.31 -1.84
CA ALA A 181 9.32 4.20 -2.53
C ALA A 181 9.32 2.96 -1.62
N TYR A 182 9.18 1.79 -2.24
CA TYR A 182 9.24 0.50 -1.58
C TYR A 182 10.68 0.05 -1.36
N ASN A 183 11.01 -0.33 -0.13
CA ASN A 183 12.29 -0.84 0.33
C ASN A 183 12.16 -2.35 0.62
N PRO A 184 12.26 -3.22 -0.40
CA PRO A 184 11.99 -4.64 -0.26
C PRO A 184 12.97 -5.35 0.67
N THR A 185 14.21 -4.87 0.76
CA THR A 185 15.27 -5.50 1.58
C THR A 185 15.31 -4.98 3.01
N LEU A 186 14.44 -4.03 3.36
CA LEU A 186 14.41 -3.37 4.67
C LEU A 186 15.76 -2.74 5.05
N SER A 187 16.50 -2.24 4.05
CA SER A 187 17.81 -1.63 4.27
C SER A 187 17.73 -0.48 5.29
N MET A 188 18.63 -0.49 6.26
CA MET A 188 18.77 0.57 7.27
C MET A 188 19.33 1.85 6.64
N GLY A 189 18.86 3.01 7.11
CA GLY A 189 19.26 4.32 6.56
C GLY A 189 18.85 4.61 5.11
N ALA A 190 18.16 3.70 4.42
CA ALA A 190 17.76 3.89 3.03
C ALA A 190 16.71 5.01 2.90
N THR A 191 16.94 5.94 1.97
CA THR A 191 16.02 7.04 1.62
C THR A 191 15.45 6.89 0.22
N THR A 192 15.84 5.86 -0.51
CA THR A 192 15.38 5.55 -1.87
C THR A 192 15.08 4.07 -2.01
N GLY A 193 14.26 3.73 -2.99
CA GLY A 193 13.80 2.36 -3.24
C GLY A 193 13.08 2.26 -4.58
N ILE A 194 12.27 1.23 -4.73
CA ILE A 194 11.44 1.02 -5.93
C ILE A 194 10.28 2.04 -5.89
N PRO A 195 10.14 2.94 -6.87
CA PRO A 195 9.05 3.90 -6.88
C PRO A 195 7.67 3.23 -6.84
N LEU A 196 6.72 3.81 -6.09
CA LEU A 196 5.35 3.29 -6.05
C LEU A 196 4.56 3.73 -7.29
N ASP A 197 3.80 2.82 -7.89
CA ASP A 197 2.79 3.16 -8.89
C ASP A 197 1.49 3.59 -8.18
N PRO A 198 1.03 4.85 -8.33
CA PRO A 198 -0.21 5.33 -7.71
C PRO A 198 -1.46 4.50 -8.05
N ARG A 199 -1.42 3.72 -9.15
CA ARG A 199 -2.51 2.82 -9.51
C ARG A 199 -2.62 1.61 -8.59
N GLY A 200 -1.51 1.17 -8.00
CA GLY A 200 -1.46 0.01 -7.12
C GLY A 200 -1.54 0.35 -5.62
N TRP A 201 -1.41 1.62 -5.26
CA TRP A 201 -1.24 2.05 -3.87
C TRP A 201 -2.21 3.17 -3.47
N VAL A 202 -2.52 3.25 -2.18
CA VAL A 202 -3.13 4.39 -1.49
C VAL A 202 -2.25 4.76 -0.31
#